data_AF-A0A9D2DNJ6-F1
#
_entry.id   AF-A0A9D2DNJ6-F1
#
_cell.length_a   1.000
_cell.length_b   1.000
_cell.length_c   1.000
_cell.angle_alpha   90.00
_cell.angle_beta   90.00
_cell.angle_gamma   90.00
#
_symmetry.space_group_name_H-M   'P 1'
#
loop_
_entity.id
_entity.type
_entity.pdbx_description
1 polymer ?
#
loop_
_entity_poly.entity_id
_entity_poly.type
_entity_poly.pdbx_seq_one_letter_code
_entity_poly.pdbx_strand_id
1 'polypeptide(L)'
;SSCNCGSACSKCLKHYRNQYVHGMLDRFAALQLLKWGVDGINASPIKPETQIKMIMPLANILKQSGCEINSDGEIVATGRRNTKKVVVYPAMWVEPQATGTIYVSDAYIKYAKPYAVQKILDSVQ
;
A
#
# COMPACT_ATOMS: atom_id res chain seq x y z
N SER A 1 3.75 13.30 -21.61
CA SER A 1 4.12 11.91 -21.96
C SER A 1 3.00 10.93 -21.62
N SER A 2 2.36 10.33 -22.63
CA SER A 2 1.19 9.42 -22.53
C SER A 2 1.57 7.98 -22.17
N CYS A 3 2.29 7.78 -21.06
CA CYS A 3 2.70 6.44 -20.62
C CYS A 3 1.65 5.83 -19.66
N ASN A 4 1.36 4.52 -19.80
CA ASN A 4 0.37 3.78 -19.01
C ASN A 4 0.98 2.69 -18.09
N CYS A 5 2.28 2.78 -17.76
CA CYS A 5 2.93 1.80 -16.88
C CYS A 5 2.51 1.96 -15.40
N GLY A 6 2.51 0.84 -14.66
CA GLY A 6 2.11 0.79 -13.24
C GLY A 6 3.14 1.30 -12.22
N SER A 7 4.39 1.52 -12.63
CA SER A 7 5.45 2.10 -11.78
C SER A 7 6.40 2.99 -12.60
N ALA A 8 7.40 2.39 -13.25
CA ALA A 8 8.30 3.06 -14.18
C ALA A 8 8.73 2.11 -15.32
N CYS A 9 8.95 2.68 -16.50
CA CYS A 9 9.40 1.97 -17.70
C CYS A 9 10.45 2.80 -18.45
N SER A 10 11.00 2.23 -19.53
CA SER A 10 12.00 2.88 -20.39
C SER A 10 11.51 4.13 -21.12
N LYS A 11 10.18 4.32 -21.20
CA LYS A 11 9.53 5.50 -21.81
C LYS A 11 9.29 6.63 -20.79
N CYS A 12 9.69 6.47 -19.52
CA CYS A 12 9.59 7.52 -18.50
C CYS A 12 10.89 7.69 -17.69
N LEU A 13 11.05 6.95 -16.60
CA LEU A 13 12.14 7.16 -15.63
C LEU A 13 13.31 6.19 -15.80
N LYS A 14 13.09 5.04 -16.45
CA LYS A 14 14.15 4.03 -16.61
C LYS A 14 14.99 4.37 -17.85
N HIS A 15 16.30 4.41 -17.68
CA HIS A 15 17.26 4.53 -18.78
C HIS A 15 18.46 3.63 -18.52
N TYR A 16 19.24 3.31 -19.55
CA TYR A 16 20.36 2.38 -19.42
C TYR A 16 21.33 2.76 -18.29
N ARG A 17 21.64 4.07 -18.16
CA ARG A 17 22.54 4.61 -17.13
C ARG A 17 22.06 4.47 -15.68
N ASN A 18 20.79 4.13 -15.43
CA ASN A 18 20.25 3.96 -14.07
C ASN A 18 19.72 2.55 -13.81
N GLN A 19 20.17 1.56 -14.59
CA GLN A 19 19.72 0.16 -14.49
C GLN A 19 19.78 -0.41 -13.06
N TYR A 20 20.79 -0.03 -12.29
CA TYR A 20 21.01 -0.48 -10.91
C TYR A 20 19.89 -0.07 -9.95
N VAL A 21 19.16 1.00 -10.26
CA VAL A 21 18.07 1.52 -9.41
C VAL A 21 16.69 1.33 -10.04
N HIS A 22 16.56 0.65 -11.19
CA HIS A 22 15.26 0.46 -11.86
C HIS A 22 14.20 -0.18 -10.97
N GLY A 23 14.59 -1.06 -10.05
CA GLY A 23 13.68 -1.69 -9.08
C GLY A 23 13.09 -0.72 -8.06
N MET A 24 13.72 0.44 -7.85
CA MET A 24 13.30 1.48 -6.90
C MET A 24 12.49 2.59 -7.57
N LEU A 25 12.46 2.66 -8.90
CA LEU A 25 11.82 3.76 -9.62
C LEU A 25 10.31 3.56 -9.73
N ASP A 26 9.56 4.53 -9.19
CA ASP A 26 8.11 4.65 -9.31
C ASP A 26 7.76 6.10 -9.70
N ARG A 27 7.15 6.26 -10.88
CA ARG A 27 6.80 7.60 -11.39
C ARG A 27 5.70 8.29 -10.59
N PHE A 28 4.81 7.51 -9.96
CA PHE A 28 3.71 8.03 -9.18
C PHE A 28 4.23 8.54 -7.84
N ALA A 29 5.14 7.80 -7.20
CA ALA A 29 5.85 8.26 -6.01
C ALA A 29 6.68 9.53 -6.32
N ALA A 30 7.42 9.54 -7.44
CA ALA A 30 8.17 10.73 -7.87
C ALA A 30 7.26 11.95 -8.10
N LEU A 31 6.08 11.76 -8.71
CA LEU A 31 5.11 12.84 -8.90
C LEU A 31 4.53 13.34 -7.57
N GLN A 32 4.23 12.43 -6.63
CA GLN A 32 3.75 12.82 -5.30
C GLN A 32 4.80 13.62 -4.53
N LEU A 33 6.06 13.17 -4.58
CA LEU A 33 7.18 13.89 -3.98
C LEU A 33 7.36 15.29 -4.60
N LEU A 34 7.24 15.40 -5.94
CA LEU A 34 7.32 16.68 -6.63
C LEU A 34 6.20 17.64 -6.20
N LYS A 35 4.95 17.17 -6.15
CA LYS A 35 3.80 17.99 -5.70
C LYS A 35 3.96 18.44 -4.25
N TRP A 36 4.49 17.58 -3.40
CA TRP A 36 4.80 17.95 -2.03
C TRP A 36 5.90 19.01 -1.96
N GLY A 37 6.99 18.84 -2.71
CA GLY A 37 8.12 19.78 -2.72
C GLY A 37 7.81 21.14 -3.35
N VAL A 38 6.93 21.18 -4.35
CA VAL A 38 6.57 22.42 -5.07
C VAL A 38 5.39 23.13 -4.41
N ASP A 39 4.31 22.39 -4.12
CA ASP A 39 3.03 22.97 -3.69
C ASP A 39 2.74 22.73 -2.19
N GLY A 40 3.57 21.95 -1.48
CA GLY A 40 3.28 21.52 -0.11
C GLY A 40 2.14 20.49 -0.02
N ILE A 41 1.65 19.98 -1.15
CA ILE A 41 0.47 19.10 -1.20
C ILE A 41 0.88 17.65 -0.95
N ASN A 42 0.42 17.08 0.18
CA ASN A 42 0.61 15.67 0.47
C ASN A 42 -0.35 14.78 -0.35
N ALA A 43 -0.02 13.49 -0.48
CA ALA A 43 -0.87 12.53 -1.19
C ALA A 43 -2.27 12.46 -0.56
N SER A 44 -3.32 12.41 -1.38
CA SER A 44 -4.69 12.26 -0.88
C SER A 44 -4.94 10.86 -0.32
N PRO A 45 -5.89 10.70 0.62
CA PRO A 45 -6.29 9.38 1.12
C PRO A 45 -6.72 8.45 -0.02
N ILE A 46 -6.38 7.15 0.10
CA ILE A 46 -6.76 6.15 -0.90
C ILE A 46 -8.26 5.86 -0.76
N LYS A 47 -9.01 5.90 -1.87
CA LYS A 47 -10.45 5.63 -1.87
C LYS A 47 -10.74 4.19 -1.39
N PRO A 48 -11.82 3.95 -0.60
CA PRO A 48 -12.14 2.63 -0.05
C PRO A 48 -12.15 1.50 -1.08
N GLU A 49 -12.78 1.71 -2.24
CA GLU A 49 -12.81 0.74 -3.34
C GLU A 49 -11.40 0.33 -3.81
N THR A 50 -10.46 1.27 -3.80
CA THR A 50 -9.07 1.02 -4.20
C THR A 50 -8.32 0.29 -3.09
N GLN A 51 -8.56 0.64 -1.82
CA GLN A 51 -8.01 -0.10 -0.69
C GLN A 51 -8.43 -1.57 -0.70
N ILE A 52 -9.72 -1.85 -0.99
CA ILE A 52 -10.24 -3.21 -1.11
C ILE A 52 -9.49 -3.97 -2.22
N LYS A 53 -9.37 -3.38 -3.41
CA LYS A 53 -8.62 -3.97 -4.54
C LYS A 53 -7.16 -4.24 -4.19
N MET A 54 -6.54 -3.43 -3.33
CA MET A 54 -5.17 -3.62 -2.87
C MET A 54 -5.05 -4.77 -1.85
N ILE A 55 -6.00 -4.90 -0.91
CA ILE A 55 -5.94 -5.91 0.15
C ILE A 55 -6.38 -7.30 -0.32
N MET A 56 -7.36 -7.40 -1.22
CA MET A 56 -7.93 -8.68 -1.67
C MET A 56 -6.89 -9.71 -2.17
N PRO A 57 -5.84 -9.33 -2.90
CA PRO A 57 -4.75 -10.26 -3.27
C PRO A 57 -4.04 -10.92 -2.08
N LEU A 58 -4.11 -10.34 -0.87
CA LEU A 58 -3.51 -10.89 0.35
C LEU A 58 -4.48 -11.78 1.14
N ALA A 59 -5.78 -11.73 0.85
CA ALA A 59 -6.83 -12.39 1.63
C ALA A 59 -6.60 -13.90 1.75
N ASN A 60 -6.19 -14.57 0.67
CA ASN A 60 -5.95 -16.02 0.69
C ASN A 60 -4.82 -16.42 1.64
N ILE A 61 -3.71 -15.67 1.64
CA ILE A 61 -2.53 -15.94 2.50
C ILE A 61 -2.87 -15.63 3.96
N LEU A 62 -3.59 -14.54 4.19
CA LEU A 62 -4.08 -14.17 5.53
C LEU A 62 -5.00 -15.25 6.09
N LYS A 63 -5.93 -15.76 5.27
CA LYS A 63 -6.85 -16.84 5.67
C LYS A 63 -6.12 -18.13 6.05
N GLN A 64 -5.12 -18.53 5.26
CA GLN A 64 -4.26 -19.67 5.59
C GLN A 64 -3.51 -19.49 6.92
N SER A 65 -3.25 -18.24 7.30
CA SER A 65 -2.57 -17.87 8.55
C SER A 65 -3.55 -17.60 9.72
N GLY A 66 -4.84 -17.90 9.55
CA GLY A 66 -5.87 -17.75 10.58
C GLY A 66 -6.41 -16.31 10.76
N CYS A 67 -6.28 -15.47 9.74
CA CYS A 67 -6.84 -14.12 9.70
C CYS A 67 -7.82 -13.99 8.53
N GLU A 68 -9.08 -13.69 8.81
CA GLU A 68 -10.09 -13.45 7.77
C GLU A 68 -10.21 -11.95 7.45
N ILE A 69 -10.40 -11.63 6.17
CA ILE A 69 -10.62 -10.25 5.71
C ILE A 69 -12.05 -10.12 5.20
N ASN A 70 -12.80 -9.20 5.78
CA ASN A 70 -14.11 -8.77 5.29
C ASN A 70 -14.00 -7.37 4.66
N SER A 71 -14.79 -7.11 3.62
CA SER A 71 -14.81 -5.85 2.87
C SER A 71 -16.22 -5.32 2.57
N ASP A 72 -17.21 -5.60 3.42
CA ASP A 72 -18.53 -4.95 3.35
C ASP A 72 -18.46 -3.49 3.81
N GLY A 73 -18.03 -2.62 2.88
CA GLY A 73 -17.87 -1.18 3.08
C GLY A 73 -16.54 -0.81 3.74
N GLU A 74 -16.23 -1.40 4.90
CA GLU A 74 -14.95 -1.23 5.58
C GLU A 74 -14.11 -2.52 5.54
N ILE A 75 -12.79 -2.37 5.46
CA ILE A 75 -11.88 -3.51 5.49
C ILE A 75 -11.64 -3.87 6.95
N VAL A 76 -11.97 -5.11 7.31
CA VAL A 76 -11.83 -5.62 8.67
C VAL A 76 -11.01 -6.89 8.66
N ALA A 77 -9.98 -6.95 9.50
CA ALA A 77 -9.18 -8.13 9.76
C ALA A 77 -9.63 -8.78 11.07
N THR A 78 -10.09 -10.02 10.99
CA THR A 78 -10.52 -10.83 12.12
C THR A 78 -9.49 -11.93 12.35
N GLY A 79 -8.74 -11.82 13.45
CA GLY A 79 -7.81 -12.85 13.91
C GLY A 79 -8.40 -13.69 15.03
N ARG A 80 -7.54 -14.43 15.74
CA ARG A 80 -7.94 -15.28 16.86
C ARG A 80 -8.28 -14.50 18.12
N ARG A 81 -7.57 -13.38 18.38
CA ARG A 81 -7.69 -12.61 19.62
C ARG A 81 -8.58 -11.38 19.50
N ASN A 82 -8.53 -10.72 18.35
CA ASN A 82 -9.25 -9.47 18.14
C ASN A 82 -9.64 -9.29 16.67
N THR A 83 -10.50 -8.30 16.48
CA THR A 83 -10.94 -7.80 15.19
C THR A 83 -10.54 -6.34 15.09
N LYS A 84 -9.86 -5.97 14.00
CA LYS A 84 -9.38 -4.60 13.79
C LYS A 84 -9.73 -4.12 12.39
N LYS A 85 -9.97 -2.81 12.27
CA LYS A 85 -10.12 -2.16 10.98
C LYS A 85 -8.76 -2.13 10.27
N VAL A 86 -8.74 -2.29 8.96
CA VAL A 86 -7.54 -2.14 8.13
C VAL A 86 -7.71 -0.92 7.24
N VAL A 87 -6.71 -0.04 7.24
CA VAL A 87 -6.69 1.15 6.38
C VAL A 87 -5.39 1.15 5.59
N VAL A 88 -5.52 1.23 4.27
CA VAL A 88 -4.38 1.40 3.38
C VAL A 88 -4.12 2.88 3.18
N TYR A 89 -2.90 3.32 3.49
CA TYR A 89 -2.50 4.73 3.38
C TYR A 89 -1.39 4.92 2.32
N PRO A 90 -1.30 6.10 1.68
CA PRO A 90 -0.21 6.40 0.76
C PRO A 90 1.15 6.36 1.46
N ALA A 91 2.15 5.69 0.86
CA ALA A 91 3.51 5.59 1.40
C ALA A 91 4.21 6.94 1.67
N MET A 92 3.72 8.02 1.07
CA MET A 92 4.20 9.38 1.31
C MET A 92 3.81 9.95 2.68
N TRP A 93 2.90 9.31 3.41
CA TRP A 93 2.53 9.76 4.74
C TRP A 93 3.46 9.20 5.80
N VAL A 94 3.65 9.98 6.87
CA VAL A 94 4.04 9.42 8.16
C VAL A 94 2.95 8.42 8.57
N GLU A 95 3.35 7.23 9.02
CA GLU A 95 2.42 6.18 9.38
C GLU A 95 1.41 6.67 10.44
N PRO A 96 0.10 6.66 10.12
CA PRO A 96 -0.92 7.03 11.09
C PRO A 96 -1.03 5.96 12.18
N GLN A 97 -1.50 6.37 13.37
CA GLN A 97 -1.72 5.49 14.50
C GLN A 97 -3.10 5.77 15.08
N ALA A 98 -3.90 4.72 15.28
CA ALA A 98 -5.19 4.82 15.95
C ALA A 98 -5.54 3.46 16.58
N THR A 99 -6.08 3.49 17.80
CA THR A 99 -6.50 2.29 18.51
C THR A 99 -7.54 1.52 17.68
N GLY A 100 -7.38 0.20 17.58
CA GLY A 100 -8.29 -0.65 16.82
C GLY A 100 -8.17 -0.57 15.29
N THR A 101 -7.20 0.19 14.77
CA THR A 101 -6.94 0.30 13.32
C THR A 101 -5.53 -0.14 12.97
N ILE A 102 -5.40 -0.97 11.95
CA ILE A 102 -4.15 -1.42 11.36
C ILE A 102 -3.90 -0.58 10.12
N TYR A 103 -2.84 0.22 10.14
CA TYR A 103 -2.43 1.03 8.99
C TYR A 103 -1.38 0.28 8.18
N VAL A 104 -1.66 0.04 6.90
CA VAL A 104 -0.75 -0.63 5.98
C VAL A 104 -0.41 0.32 4.83
N SER A 105 0.88 0.54 4.56
CA SER A 105 1.29 1.37 3.43
C SER A 105 0.96 0.69 2.10
N ASP A 106 0.49 1.45 1.11
CA ASP A 106 0.29 0.95 -0.24
C ASP A 106 1.58 0.42 -0.89
N ALA A 107 2.75 0.94 -0.51
CA ALA A 107 4.04 0.44 -0.96
C ALA A 107 4.34 -0.98 -0.46
N TYR A 108 3.95 -1.32 0.79
CA TYR A 108 4.09 -2.69 1.29
C TYR A 108 3.23 -3.65 0.49
N ILE A 109 2.01 -3.26 0.14
CA ILE A 109 1.13 -4.11 -0.67
C ILE A 109 1.65 -4.28 -2.11
N LYS A 110 2.18 -3.21 -2.70
CA LYS A 110 2.68 -3.21 -4.08
C LYS A 110 4.02 -3.94 -4.24
N TYR A 111 4.96 -3.71 -3.34
CA TYR A 111 6.36 -4.08 -3.51
C TYR A 111 6.89 -5.03 -2.44
N ALA A 112 6.24 -5.12 -1.29
CA ALA A 112 6.75 -5.81 -0.11
C ALA A 112 5.67 -6.67 0.57
N LYS A 113 4.91 -7.44 -0.22
CA LYS A 113 3.72 -8.19 0.22
C LYS A 113 3.90 -9.00 1.51
N PRO A 114 5.03 -9.70 1.74
CA PRO A 114 5.26 -10.42 3.00
C PRO A 114 5.19 -9.50 4.23
N TYR A 115 5.73 -8.28 4.14
CA TYR A 115 5.65 -7.31 5.22
C TYR A 115 4.22 -6.80 5.44
N ALA A 116 3.43 -6.62 4.37
CA ALA A 116 2.01 -6.26 4.50
C ALA A 116 1.23 -7.35 5.24
N VAL A 117 1.46 -8.62 4.90
CA VAL A 117 0.83 -9.77 5.56
C VAL A 117 1.25 -9.86 7.02
N GLN A 118 2.55 -9.82 7.30
CA GLN A 118 3.10 -9.91 8.65
C GLN A 118 2.53 -8.79 9.55
N LYS A 119 2.48 -7.55 9.06
CA LYS A 119 1.94 -6.42 9.80
C LYS A 119 0.47 -6.61 10.22
N ILE A 120 -0.34 -7.20 9.34
CA ILE A 120 -1.75 -7.51 9.64
C ILE A 120 -1.82 -8.64 10.67
N LEU A 121 -1.04 -9.71 10.51
CA LEU A 121 -1.04 -10.86 11.42
C LEU A 121 -0.57 -10.48 12.82
N ASP A 122 0.54 -9.76 12.96
CA ASP A 122 1.08 -9.31 14.25
C ASP A 122 0.09 -8.42 15.02
N SER A 123 -0.83 -7.78 14.30
CA SER A 123 -1.84 -6.91 14.88
C SER A 123 -3.08 -7.66 15.40
N VAL A 124 -3.36 -8.86 14.89
CA VAL A 124 -4.61 -9.62 15.14
C VAL A 124 -4.43 -11.00 15.77
N GLN A 125 -3.19 -11.51 15.84
CA GLN A 125 -2.85 -12.81 16.46
C GLN A 125 -2.69 -12.76 17.98
#